data_AF-A0A8X7YEB4-F1
#
_entry.id   AF-A0A8X7YEB4-F1
#
_cell.length_a   1.000
_cell.length_b   1.000
_cell.length_c   1.000
_cell.angle_alpha   90.00
_cell.angle_beta   90.00
_cell.angle_gamma   90.00
#
_symmetry.space_group_name_H-M   'P 1'
#
loop_
_entity.id
_entity.type
_entity.pdbx_description
1 polymer ?
#
loop_
_entity_poly.entity_id
_entity_poly.type
_entity_poly.pdbx_seq_one_letter_code
_entity_poly.pdbx_strand_id
1 'polypeptide(L)'
;MDGHIWKVYVDAAEKERRFKIFKDNVEYIESFNTAGNKPYKLSGFADQTNEEFNGARNGYRRPFQTRPMKVTSFKYENVTVVPATMDWRKKGAVTPIKDQGQCATEGINQLTTGKLVSLSEQELVDCDTQGGSDFQFYSSGVFTGKCGTELDHGVTAVGYGETSDGTKYWLVKNSWGSSWGEEGYIRMQRDIDAEGLCGIAMDSSYPTA
;
A
#
# COMPACT_ATOMS: atom_id res chain seq x y z
N MET A 1 4.04 -4.37 27.57
CA MET A 1 2.83 -5.19 27.81
C MET A 1 2.46 -5.75 26.46
N ASP A 2 2.93 -6.96 26.19
CA ASP A 2 2.86 -7.56 24.86
C ASP A 2 1.46 -8.11 24.60
N GLY A 3 0.72 -7.42 23.73
CA GLY A 3 -0.61 -7.81 23.31
C GLY A 3 -0.59 -9.14 22.57
N HIS A 4 -0.78 -10.23 23.30
CA HIS A 4 -1.06 -11.54 22.73
C HIS A 4 -2.43 -11.48 22.05
N ILE A 5 -2.45 -11.52 20.72
CA ILE A 5 -3.66 -11.71 19.93
C ILE A 5 -4.07 -13.18 20.13
N TRP A 6 -5.10 -13.41 20.95
CA TRP A 6 -5.64 -14.75 21.19
C TRP A 6 -6.40 -15.25 19.95
N LYS A 7 -5.69 -15.89 19.02
CA LYS A 7 -6.32 -16.61 17.91
C LYS A 7 -6.86 -17.95 18.40
N VAL A 8 -8.15 -18.19 18.15
CA VAL A 8 -8.83 -19.46 18.42
C VAL A 8 -8.90 -20.24 17.12
N TYR A 9 -8.29 -21.43 17.10
CA TYR A 9 -8.31 -22.33 15.96
C TYR A 9 -9.42 -23.37 16.10
N VAL A 10 -9.95 -23.82 14.96
CA VAL A 10 -11.04 -24.81 14.88
C VAL A 10 -10.67 -26.15 15.52
N ASP A 11 -9.44 -26.61 15.31
CA ASP A 11 -8.93 -27.86 15.88
C ASP A 11 -7.40 -27.82 16.05
N ALA A 12 -6.85 -28.89 16.63
CA ALA A 12 -5.42 -29.03 16.87
C ALA A 12 -4.61 -29.15 15.57
N ALA A 13 -5.17 -29.73 14.51
CA ALA A 13 -4.50 -29.87 13.23
C ALA A 13 -4.34 -28.51 12.54
N GLU A 14 -5.36 -27.64 12.58
CA GLU A 14 -5.28 -26.27 12.09
C GLU A 14 -4.27 -25.47 12.92
N LYS A 15 -4.27 -25.62 14.25
CA LYS A 15 -3.28 -24.96 15.10
C LYS A 15 -1.84 -25.36 14.75
N GLU A 16 -1.59 -26.66 14.51
CA GLU A 16 -0.27 -27.16 14.11
C GLU A 16 0.14 -26.63 12.74
N ARG A 17 -0.79 -26.62 11.77
CA ARG A 17 -0.56 -26.02 10.44
C ARG A 17 -0.19 -24.54 10.54
N ARG A 18 -0.96 -23.76 11.31
CA ARG A 18 -0.77 -22.33 11.54
C ARG A 18 0.55 -22.04 12.25
N PHE A 19 0.92 -22.87 13.22
CA PHE A 19 2.22 -22.78 13.89
C PHE A 19 3.40 -23.01 12.95
N LYS A 20 3.28 -23.96 12.01
CA LYS A 20 4.31 -24.18 10.99
C LYS A 20 4.47 -22.97 10.08
N ILE A 21 3.36 -22.43 9.56
CA ILE A 21 3.38 -21.21 8.72
C ILE A 21 4.01 -20.03 9.49
N PHE A 22 3.64 -19.86 10.75
CA PHE A 22 4.22 -18.84 11.62
C PHE A 22 5.74 -18.98 11.74
N LYS A 23 6.24 -20.19 11.97
CA LYS A 23 7.68 -20.44 12.08
C LYS A 23 8.41 -20.10 10.78
N ASP A 24 7.88 -20.55 9.64
CA ASP A 24 8.48 -20.32 8.32
C ASP A 24 8.53 -18.80 8.02
N ASN A 25 7.47 -18.07 8.35
CA ASN A 25 7.41 -16.61 8.19
C ASN A 25 8.37 -15.86 9.12
N VAL A 26 8.51 -16.28 10.37
CA VAL A 26 9.48 -15.68 11.31
C VAL A 26 10.90 -15.87 10.79
N GLU A 27 11.26 -17.06 10.34
CA GLU A 27 12.58 -17.34 9.78
C GLU A 27 12.87 -16.49 8.53
N TYR A 28 11.86 -16.31 7.67
CA TYR A 28 11.96 -15.42 6.51
C TYR A 28 12.23 -13.96 6.94
N ILE A 29 11.44 -13.42 7.87
CA ILE A 29 11.57 -12.05 8.35
C ILE A 29 12.94 -11.83 9.02
N GLU A 30 13.37 -12.76 9.87
CA GLU A 30 14.65 -12.68 10.57
C GLU A 30 15.83 -12.72 9.60
N SER A 31 15.81 -13.65 8.63
CA SER A 31 16.87 -13.75 7.62
C SER A 31 16.94 -12.49 6.73
N PHE A 32 15.79 -11.97 6.29
CA PHE A 32 15.71 -10.74 5.53
C PHE A 32 16.30 -9.54 6.31
N ASN A 33 15.83 -9.34 7.54
CA ASN A 33 16.26 -8.19 8.36
C ASN A 33 17.74 -8.31 8.78
N THR A 34 18.25 -9.53 8.99
CA THR A 34 19.66 -9.79 9.32
C THR A 34 20.57 -9.51 8.14
N ALA A 35 20.13 -9.82 6.91
CA ALA A 35 20.91 -9.53 5.71
C ALA A 35 21.18 -8.03 5.53
N GLY A 36 20.24 -7.17 5.97
CA GLY A 36 20.44 -5.72 6.08
C GLY A 36 20.76 -5.00 4.76
N ASN A 37 20.52 -5.66 3.62
CA ASN A 37 20.89 -5.19 2.29
C ASN A 37 19.72 -4.49 1.55
N LYS A 38 18.60 -4.27 2.25
CA LYS A 38 17.41 -3.61 1.73
C LYS A 38 17.10 -2.33 2.52
N PRO A 39 16.56 -1.29 1.86
CA PRO A 39 16.22 0.00 2.50
C PRO A 39 14.89 -0.03 3.27
N TYR A 40 14.32 -1.22 3.50
CA TYR A 40 13.10 -1.45 4.25
C TYR A 40 13.24 -2.67 5.15
N LYS A 41 12.32 -2.80 6.10
CA LYS A 41 12.27 -3.87 7.09
C LYS A 41 10.96 -4.62 7.02
N LEU A 42 11.00 -5.88 7.43
CA LEU A 42 9.83 -6.73 7.53
C LEU A 42 9.42 -6.96 9.00
N SER A 43 8.12 -7.05 9.27
CA SER A 43 7.54 -7.44 10.55
C SER A 43 6.14 -8.05 10.37
N GLY A 44 5.57 -8.62 11.44
CA GLY A 44 4.17 -9.06 11.47
C GLY A 44 3.97 -10.45 12.08
N PHE A 45 2.72 -10.72 12.47
CA PHE A 45 2.29 -11.98 13.08
C PHE A 45 1.59 -12.84 12.03
N ALA A 46 2.35 -13.61 11.29
CA ALA A 46 1.86 -14.29 10.10
C ALA A 46 1.71 -15.79 10.32
N ASP A 47 0.58 -16.20 10.86
CA ASP A 47 0.07 -17.56 10.67
C ASP A 47 -0.63 -17.73 9.31
N GLN A 48 -0.48 -16.77 8.39
CA GLN A 48 -1.06 -16.77 7.05
C GLN A 48 0.04 -16.91 5.99
N THR A 49 -0.22 -17.73 4.96
CA THR A 49 0.63 -17.74 3.75
C THR A 49 0.42 -16.45 2.95
N ASN A 50 1.29 -16.18 1.97
CA ASN A 50 1.12 -15.01 1.11
C ASN A 50 -0.16 -15.10 0.27
N GLU A 51 -0.51 -16.30 -0.18
CA GLU A 51 -1.75 -16.55 -0.92
C GLU A 51 -2.98 -16.32 -0.05
N GLU A 52 -2.97 -16.77 1.21
CA GLU A 52 -4.06 -16.50 2.15
C GLU A 52 -4.18 -15.01 2.48
N PHE A 53 -3.03 -14.32 2.62
CA PHE A 53 -2.99 -12.90 2.89
C PHE A 53 -3.57 -12.10 1.72
N ASN A 54 -3.08 -12.35 0.50
CA ASN A 54 -3.55 -11.69 -0.72
C ASN A 54 -5.02 -12.05 -0.99
N GLY A 55 -5.41 -13.32 -0.88
CA GLY A 55 -6.79 -13.75 -1.13
C GLY A 55 -7.82 -13.15 -0.16
N ALA A 56 -7.41 -12.75 1.05
CA ALA A 56 -8.30 -12.11 2.02
C ALA A 56 -8.36 -10.57 1.89
N ARG A 57 -7.37 -9.94 1.25
CA ARG A 57 -7.17 -8.48 1.27
C ARG A 57 -7.14 -7.81 -0.09
N ASN A 58 -6.86 -8.58 -1.14
CA ASN A 58 -6.90 -8.12 -2.52
C ASN A 58 -8.28 -8.47 -3.07
N GLY A 59 -8.97 -7.47 -3.59
CA GLY A 59 -10.32 -7.61 -4.13
C GLY A 59 -10.49 -6.93 -5.47
N TYR A 60 -9.46 -6.28 -5.99
CA TYR A 60 -9.56 -5.56 -7.25
C TYR A 60 -9.59 -6.58 -8.40
N ARG A 61 -10.71 -6.58 -9.12
CA ARG A 61 -10.84 -7.27 -10.39
C ARG A 61 -10.93 -6.19 -11.44
N ARG A 62 -9.91 -6.06 -12.30
CA ARG A 62 -9.97 -5.18 -13.46
C ARG A 62 -11.27 -5.48 -14.23
N PRO A 63 -12.24 -4.55 -14.28
CA PRO A 63 -13.37 -4.73 -15.17
C PRO A 63 -12.80 -4.79 -16.59
N PHE A 64 -13.16 -5.79 -17.38
CA PHE A 64 -12.94 -5.75 -18.83
C PHE A 64 -13.71 -4.53 -19.38
N GLN A 65 -13.06 -3.37 -19.42
CA GLN A 65 -13.66 -2.17 -19.99
C GLN A 65 -13.56 -2.27 -21.51
N THR A 66 -14.68 -2.56 -22.15
CA THR A 66 -14.89 -2.50 -23.61
C THR A 66 -15.13 -1.07 -24.11
N ARG A 67 -15.05 -0.07 -23.23
CA ARG A 67 -15.22 1.35 -23.58
C ARG A 67 -13.87 2.06 -23.55
N PRO A 68 -13.50 2.79 -24.60
CA PRO A 68 -12.31 3.61 -24.56
C PRO A 68 -12.49 4.65 -23.45
N MET A 69 -11.62 4.61 -22.43
CA MET A 69 -11.51 5.70 -21.47
C MET A 69 -11.28 6.99 -22.26
N LYS A 70 -12.11 7.99 -22.02
CA LYS A 70 -11.95 9.29 -22.61
C LYS A 70 -10.74 9.94 -21.93
N VAL A 71 -9.56 9.78 -22.54
CA VAL A 71 -8.33 10.40 -22.06
C VAL A 71 -8.49 11.91 -22.18
N THR A 72 -8.86 12.56 -21.09
CA THR A 72 -8.74 14.01 -20.94
C THR A 72 -7.30 14.31 -20.57
N SER A 73 -6.71 15.38 -21.12
CA SER A 73 -5.36 15.81 -20.74
C SER A 73 -5.30 16.06 -19.24
N PHE A 74 -4.22 15.62 -18.60
CA PHE A 74 -4.00 15.83 -17.16
C PHE A 74 -4.01 17.34 -16.89
N LYS A 75 -4.92 17.81 -16.02
CA LYS A 75 -5.12 19.24 -15.75
C LYS A 75 -3.82 19.94 -15.31
N TYR A 76 -2.90 19.19 -14.71
CA TYR A 76 -1.65 19.68 -14.14
C TYR A 76 -0.41 19.17 -14.88
N GLU A 77 -0.55 18.74 -16.14
CA GLU A 77 0.56 18.21 -16.97
C GLU A 77 1.73 19.20 -17.12
N ASN A 78 1.43 20.50 -17.14
CA ASN A 78 2.42 21.56 -17.33
C ASN A 78 2.88 22.22 -16.01
N VAL A 79 2.66 21.59 -14.85
CA VAL A 79 3.16 22.15 -13.58
C VAL A 79 4.69 22.00 -13.54
N THR A 80 5.40 23.14 -13.58
CA THR A 80 6.86 23.18 -13.61
C THR A 80 7.51 23.29 -12.23
N VAL A 81 6.75 23.72 -11.22
CA VAL A 81 7.24 23.90 -9.85
C VAL A 81 6.35 23.12 -8.90
N VAL A 82 6.90 22.02 -8.38
CA VAL A 82 6.31 21.27 -7.27
C VAL A 82 7.27 21.30 -6.08
N PRO A 83 6.76 21.30 -4.83
CA PRO A 83 7.61 21.15 -3.65
C PRO A 83 8.42 19.85 -3.72
N ALA A 84 9.61 19.82 -3.11
CA ALA A 84 10.43 18.60 -3.03
C ALA A 84 9.77 17.48 -2.19
N THR A 85 8.90 17.85 -1.25
CA THR A 85 8.12 16.91 -0.43
C THR A 85 6.68 17.39 -0.32
N MET A 86 5.75 16.46 -0.32
CA MET A 86 4.32 16.69 -0.10
C MET A 86 3.78 15.62 0.85
N ASP A 87 2.96 16.04 1.81
CA ASP A 87 2.26 15.12 2.71
C ASP A 87 0.89 15.73 3.03
N TRP A 88 -0.15 15.21 2.38
CA TRP A 88 -1.52 15.71 2.52
C TRP A 88 -2.09 15.46 3.93
N ARG A 89 -1.51 14.55 4.71
CA ARG A 89 -1.91 14.33 6.12
C ARG A 89 -1.64 15.58 6.95
N LYS A 90 -0.50 16.24 6.72
CA LYS A 90 -0.13 17.51 7.38
C LYS A 90 -1.03 18.68 7.00
N LYS A 91 -1.83 18.52 5.94
CA LYS A 91 -2.84 19.49 5.48
C LYS A 91 -4.26 19.13 5.95
N GLY A 92 -4.43 18.06 6.73
CA GLY A 92 -5.73 17.58 7.16
C GLY A 92 -6.60 17.01 6.03
N ALA A 93 -6.02 16.72 4.87
CA ALA A 93 -6.72 16.26 3.67
C ALA A 93 -6.73 14.72 3.51
N VAL A 94 -6.33 13.99 4.56
CA VAL A 94 -6.30 12.53 4.57
C VAL A 94 -7.07 12.04 5.78
N THR A 95 -8.05 11.16 5.56
CA THR A 95 -8.84 10.53 6.62
C THR A 95 -8.04 9.48 7.39
N PRO A 96 -8.50 9.03 8.57
CA PRO A 96 -7.86 7.92 9.29
C PRO A 96 -7.69 6.65 8.43
N ILE A 97 -6.75 5.80 8.81
CA ILE A 97 -6.57 4.47 8.20
C ILE A 97 -7.82 3.64 8.45
N LYS A 98 -8.25 2.92 7.42
CA LYS A 98 -9.31 1.92 7.50
C LYS A 98 -8.69 0.53 7.54
N ASP A 99 -9.36 -0.37 8.22
CA ASP A 99 -9.09 -1.81 8.14
C ASP A 99 -10.23 -2.41 7.32
N GLN A 100 -9.94 -2.74 6.07
CA GLN A 100 -10.99 -2.95 5.08
C GLN A 100 -11.03 -4.38 4.56
N GLY A 101 -12.20 -4.99 4.78
CA GLY A 101 -12.92 -5.76 3.78
C GLY A 101 -13.75 -4.89 2.80
N GLN A 102 -13.55 -3.57 2.74
CA GLN A 102 -14.12 -2.65 1.72
C GLN A 102 -13.20 -1.45 1.37
N CYS A 103 -12.79 -1.33 0.10
CA CYS A 103 -11.87 -0.32 -0.45
C CYS A 103 -12.08 1.14 0.04
N ALA A 104 -11.06 1.77 0.64
CA ALA A 104 -11.03 3.20 1.00
C ALA A 104 -10.66 4.08 -0.19
N THR A 105 -11.49 5.08 -0.45
CA THR A 105 -11.32 6.12 -1.49
C THR A 105 -11.62 7.49 -0.91
N GLU A 106 -10.66 8.33 -0.48
CA GLU A 106 -11.00 9.65 0.12
C GLU A 106 -9.85 10.68 0.01
N GLY A 107 -10.13 11.92 -0.44
CA GLY A 107 -9.14 13.02 -0.38
C GLY A 107 -9.60 14.41 -0.89
N ILE A 108 -10.25 14.47 -2.06
CA ILE A 108 -10.43 15.76 -2.76
C ILE A 108 -11.35 16.78 -2.05
N ASN A 109 -12.34 16.34 -1.27
CA ASN A 109 -13.33 17.28 -0.70
C ASN A 109 -12.75 18.30 0.29
N GLN A 110 -11.72 17.92 1.06
CA GLN A 110 -11.14 18.82 2.06
C GLN A 110 -10.52 20.06 1.41
N LEU A 111 -9.90 19.90 0.24
CA LEU A 111 -9.15 20.98 -0.41
C LEU A 111 -10.07 22.04 -1.04
N THR A 112 -11.29 21.68 -1.39
CA THR A 112 -12.25 22.57 -2.06
C THR A 112 -13.27 23.16 -1.11
N THR A 113 -13.74 22.40 -0.12
CA THR A 113 -14.84 22.82 0.76
C THR A 113 -14.41 23.10 2.19
N GLY A 114 -13.18 22.77 2.57
CA GLY A 114 -12.70 22.83 3.96
C GLY A 114 -13.35 21.80 4.89
N LYS A 115 -14.20 20.90 4.36
CA LYS A 115 -14.85 19.82 5.11
C LYS A 115 -14.31 18.47 4.67
N LEU A 116 -13.86 17.68 5.64
CA LEU A 116 -13.38 16.32 5.39
C LEU A 116 -14.61 15.42 5.31
N VAL A 117 -15.11 15.21 4.09
CA VAL A 117 -16.21 14.29 3.84
C VAL A 117 -15.65 13.06 3.16
N SER A 118 -16.08 11.89 3.64
CA SER A 118 -15.97 10.62 2.93
C SER A 118 -16.72 10.73 1.60
N LEU A 119 -16.00 10.89 0.49
CA LEU A 119 -16.57 10.89 -0.85
C LEU A 119 -16.22 9.58 -1.55
N SER A 120 -17.16 9.06 -2.34
CA SER A 120 -16.84 8.01 -3.32
C SER A 120 -16.00 8.64 -4.41
N GLU A 121 -14.85 8.00 -4.74
CA GLU A 121 -14.01 8.25 -5.93
C GLU A 121 -13.23 9.59 -5.92
N GLN A 122 -11.89 9.72 -6.07
CA GLN A 122 -10.74 8.91 -6.45
C GLN A 122 -9.46 9.61 -5.88
N GLU A 123 -8.41 8.86 -5.60
CA GLU A 123 -7.00 9.11 -5.95
C GLU A 123 -6.42 7.70 -5.89
N LEU A 124 -6.96 6.85 -6.76
CA LEU A 124 -6.69 5.42 -6.73
C LEU A 124 -5.52 5.17 -7.65
N VAL A 125 -4.50 4.55 -7.06
CA VAL A 125 -3.42 3.93 -7.76
C VAL A 125 -3.58 2.44 -7.55
N ASP A 126 -3.66 1.68 -8.62
CA ASP A 126 -3.62 0.23 -8.49
C ASP A 126 -2.14 -0.22 -8.43
N CYS A 127 -1.85 -1.14 -7.52
CA CYS A 127 -0.54 -1.77 -7.38
C CYS A 127 -0.70 -3.29 -7.46
N ASP A 128 0.32 -3.97 -7.97
CA ASP A 128 0.48 -5.42 -7.86
C ASP A 128 1.15 -5.77 -6.52
N THR A 129 0.43 -6.45 -5.63
CA THR A 129 1.01 -6.96 -4.37
C THR A 129 1.27 -8.47 -4.39
N GLN A 130 1.09 -9.12 -5.55
CA GLN A 130 1.27 -10.56 -5.72
C GLN A 130 2.73 -10.98 -5.88
N GLY A 131 3.64 -10.06 -6.18
CA GLY A 131 5.03 -10.43 -6.49
C GLY A 131 5.98 -10.73 -5.31
N GLY A 132 5.50 -10.80 -4.05
CA GLY A 132 6.30 -11.38 -2.96
C GLY A 132 5.83 -11.16 -1.52
N SER A 133 6.30 -12.01 -0.61
CA SER A 133 6.04 -11.95 0.84
C SER A 133 6.52 -10.65 1.51
N ASP A 134 7.43 -9.91 0.86
CA ASP A 134 7.95 -8.64 1.38
C ASP A 134 6.85 -7.60 1.55
N PHE A 135 5.86 -7.54 0.65
CA PHE A 135 4.77 -6.58 0.75
C PHE A 135 3.84 -6.94 1.91
N GLN A 136 3.53 -8.23 2.08
CA GLN A 136 2.73 -8.74 3.20
C GLN A 136 3.36 -8.35 4.54
N PHE A 137 4.68 -8.50 4.68
CA PHE A 137 5.41 -8.23 5.92
C PHE A 137 5.99 -6.83 5.99
N TYR A 138 5.68 -5.91 5.06
CA TYR A 138 6.24 -4.58 5.10
C TYR A 138 5.96 -3.89 6.44
N SER A 139 7.02 -3.33 7.05
CA SER A 139 6.93 -2.65 8.34
C SER A 139 7.37 -1.19 8.28
N SER A 140 8.48 -0.91 7.60
CA SER A 140 9.08 0.43 7.56
C SER A 140 10.15 0.54 6.49
N GLY A 141 10.48 1.78 6.12
CA GLY A 141 11.52 2.11 5.14
C GLY A 141 10.96 2.31 3.73
N VAL A 142 11.85 2.57 2.76
CA VAL A 142 11.43 2.73 1.36
C VAL A 142 11.38 1.34 0.72
N PHE A 143 10.19 0.90 0.36
CA PHE A 143 9.97 -0.39 -0.27
C PHE A 143 10.59 -0.44 -1.66
N THR A 144 11.44 -1.44 -1.86
CA THR A 144 12.13 -1.79 -3.13
C THR A 144 12.05 -3.29 -3.39
N GLY A 145 11.03 -3.94 -2.80
CA GLY A 145 10.77 -5.36 -2.98
C GLY A 145 10.31 -5.67 -4.40
N LYS A 146 10.35 -6.95 -4.76
CA LYS A 146 9.85 -7.40 -6.06
C LYS A 146 8.33 -7.40 -6.04
N CYS A 147 7.75 -6.92 -7.12
CA CYS A 147 6.33 -6.95 -7.45
C CYS A 147 6.20 -6.98 -8.98
N GLY A 148 5.07 -7.46 -9.49
CA GLY A 148 4.80 -7.43 -10.92
C GLY A 148 4.11 -6.13 -11.33
N THR A 149 3.37 -6.21 -12.44
CA THR A 149 2.52 -5.14 -12.96
C THR A 149 1.08 -5.62 -13.19
N GLU A 150 0.72 -6.78 -12.62
CA GLU A 150 -0.63 -7.33 -12.63
C GLU A 150 -1.44 -6.69 -11.51
N LEU A 151 -1.93 -5.47 -11.78
CA LEU A 151 -2.64 -4.62 -10.82
C LEU A 151 -3.81 -5.36 -10.14
N ASP A 152 -3.75 -5.50 -8.81
CA ASP A 152 -4.67 -6.31 -8.01
C ASP A 152 -5.13 -5.67 -6.69
N HIS A 153 -4.59 -4.49 -6.37
CA HIS A 153 -4.88 -3.78 -5.13
C HIS A 153 -4.93 -2.26 -5.33
N GLY A 154 -6.09 -1.66 -5.08
CA GLY A 154 -6.27 -0.20 -5.12
C GLY A 154 -5.79 0.48 -3.84
N VAL A 155 -4.89 1.44 -3.96
CA VAL A 155 -4.30 2.25 -2.88
C VAL A 155 -4.38 3.74 -3.21
N THR A 156 -3.95 4.61 -2.29
CA THR A 156 -3.97 6.06 -2.51
C THR A 156 -2.60 6.68 -2.27
N ALA A 157 -2.02 7.31 -3.28
CA ALA A 157 -0.85 8.16 -3.09
C ALA A 157 -1.29 9.45 -2.36
N VAL A 158 -0.76 9.72 -1.17
CA VAL A 158 -1.13 10.89 -0.34
C VAL A 158 0.04 11.86 -0.15
N GLY A 159 1.10 11.66 -0.91
CA GLY A 159 2.30 12.46 -0.81
C GLY A 159 3.48 11.81 -1.50
N TYR A 160 4.62 12.49 -1.40
CA TYR A 160 5.89 12.02 -1.92
C TYR A 160 7.02 12.75 -1.20
N GLY A 161 8.22 12.21 -1.28
CA GLY A 161 9.40 12.87 -0.76
C GLY A 161 10.69 12.21 -1.18
N GLU A 162 11.73 12.56 -0.45
CA GLU A 162 13.09 12.07 -0.64
C GLU A 162 13.70 11.79 0.74
N THR A 163 14.38 10.67 0.88
CA THR A 163 15.18 10.35 2.08
C THR A 163 16.50 11.11 2.06
N SER A 164 17.21 11.13 3.20
CA SER A 164 18.49 11.84 3.32
C SER A 164 19.59 11.33 2.40
N ASP A 165 19.47 10.09 1.91
CA ASP A 165 20.39 9.47 0.94
C ASP A 165 19.99 9.72 -0.52
N GLY A 166 18.94 10.52 -0.77
CA GLY A 166 18.45 10.85 -2.10
C GLY A 166 17.41 9.87 -2.66
N THR A 167 17.01 8.84 -1.91
CA THR A 167 15.98 7.90 -2.39
C THR A 167 14.60 8.54 -2.40
N LYS A 168 14.04 8.70 -3.59
CA LYS A 168 12.70 9.25 -3.79
C LYS A 168 11.62 8.21 -3.53
N TYR A 169 10.51 8.65 -2.95
CA TYR A 169 9.38 7.77 -2.66
C TYR A 169 8.03 8.44 -2.88
N TRP A 170 7.03 7.61 -3.20
CA TRP A 170 5.62 7.89 -3.01
C TRP A 170 5.22 7.52 -1.57
N LEU A 171 4.44 8.37 -0.91
CA LEU A 171 3.79 8.05 0.36
C LEU A 171 2.39 7.53 0.05
N VAL A 172 2.16 6.26 0.30
CA VAL A 172 0.93 5.57 -0.08
C VAL A 172 0.15 5.18 1.17
N LYS A 173 -1.11 5.60 1.22
CA LYS A 173 -2.10 5.14 2.18
C LYS A 173 -2.60 3.77 1.76
N ASN A 174 -2.36 2.78 2.62
CA ASN A 174 -2.97 1.47 2.49
C ASN A 174 -4.16 1.36 3.45
N SER A 175 -4.60 0.13 3.64
CA SER A 175 -5.98 -0.17 3.90
C SER A 175 -6.14 -1.48 4.68
N TRP A 176 -5.04 -1.95 5.26
CA TRP A 176 -4.98 -3.20 6.02
C TRP A 176 -4.85 -2.94 7.52
N GLY A 177 -5.46 -1.85 7.98
CA GLY A 177 -5.37 -1.38 9.36
C GLY A 177 -4.04 -0.68 9.67
N SER A 178 -4.02 0.04 10.80
CA SER A 178 -2.84 0.80 11.24
C SER A 178 -1.74 -0.09 11.83
N SER A 179 -1.99 -1.39 12.03
CA SER A 179 -1.00 -2.35 12.49
C SER A 179 -0.06 -2.84 11.38
N TRP A 180 -0.40 -2.59 10.12
CA TRP A 180 0.43 -2.95 8.97
C TRP A 180 1.28 -1.75 8.52
N GLY A 181 2.53 -2.00 8.12
CA GLY A 181 3.42 -0.95 7.61
C GLY A 181 3.68 0.18 8.60
N GLU A 182 3.89 1.38 8.06
CA GLU A 182 4.15 2.60 8.82
C GLU A 182 2.82 3.22 9.24
N GLU A 183 2.17 2.64 10.26
CA GLU A 183 0.84 3.06 10.73
C GLU A 183 -0.22 3.01 9.63
N GLY A 184 -0.22 1.96 8.81
CA GLY A 184 -1.13 1.78 7.66
C GLY A 184 -0.65 2.41 6.35
N TYR A 185 0.55 2.99 6.34
CA TYR A 185 1.17 3.57 5.14
C TYR A 185 2.37 2.76 4.66
N ILE A 186 2.73 2.95 3.40
CA ILE A 186 3.96 2.44 2.79
C ILE A 186 4.64 3.54 2.00
N ARG A 187 5.97 3.60 2.10
CA ARG A 187 6.79 4.43 1.21
C ARG A 187 7.32 3.56 0.07
N MET A 188 6.87 3.80 -1.16
CA MET A 188 7.26 3.02 -2.33
C MET A 188 8.26 3.80 -3.17
N GLN A 189 9.34 3.15 -3.64
CA GLN A 189 10.35 3.84 -4.44
C GLN A 189 9.75 4.48 -5.70
N ARG A 190 10.17 5.70 -5.99
CA ARG A 190 9.69 6.54 -7.08
C ARG A 190 10.80 6.80 -8.10
N ASP A 191 10.43 7.14 -9.33
CA ASP A 191 11.32 7.50 -10.44
C ASP A 191 12.28 6.37 -10.84
N ILE A 192 11.78 5.13 -10.96
CA ILE A 192 12.57 3.95 -11.35
C ILE A 192 12.38 3.53 -12.82
N ASP A 193 11.14 3.51 -13.30
CA ASP A 193 10.73 3.15 -14.66
C ASP A 193 9.38 3.83 -14.99
N ALA A 194 8.85 3.58 -16.20
CA ALA A 194 7.64 4.24 -16.69
C ALA A 194 6.38 3.72 -16.00
N GLU A 195 6.32 2.43 -15.71
CA GLU A 195 5.23 1.76 -15.01
C GLU A 195 5.22 2.03 -13.50
N GLY A 196 6.37 2.43 -12.95
CA GLY A 196 6.60 2.59 -11.53
C GLY A 196 6.67 1.25 -10.77
N LEU A 197 7.20 1.31 -9.54
CA LEU A 197 7.28 0.13 -8.68
C LEU A 197 5.88 -0.46 -8.46
N CYS A 198 5.72 -1.75 -8.76
CA CYS A 198 4.45 -2.48 -8.66
C CYS A 198 3.34 -1.98 -9.60
N GLY A 199 3.68 -1.26 -10.68
CA GLY A 199 2.69 -0.70 -11.60
C GLY A 199 1.99 0.56 -11.08
N ILE A 200 2.51 1.19 -10.01
CA ILE A 200 1.94 2.38 -9.35
C ILE A 200 1.72 3.58 -10.30
N ALA A 201 2.34 3.61 -11.48
CA ALA A 201 2.15 4.68 -12.47
C ALA A 201 1.31 4.24 -13.69
N MET A 202 0.78 3.02 -13.72
CA MET A 202 0.08 2.47 -14.88
C MET A 202 -1.38 2.90 -15.00
N ASP A 203 -2.10 2.98 -13.88
CA ASP A 203 -3.54 3.29 -13.85
C ASP A 203 -3.86 4.18 -12.65
N SER A 204 -3.67 5.48 -12.85
CA SER A 204 -3.93 6.50 -11.82
C SER A 204 -5.08 7.40 -12.24
N SER A 205 -5.95 7.73 -11.28
CA SER A 205 -7.10 8.61 -11.48
C SER A 205 -7.23 9.59 -10.33
N TYR A 206 -7.71 10.81 -10.62
CA TYR A 206 -7.96 11.84 -9.61
C TYR A 206 -9.24 12.62 -9.99
N PRO A 207 -10.08 13.02 -9.02
CA PRO A 207 -11.28 13.79 -9.27
C PRO A 207 -10.95 15.20 -9.72
N THR A 208 -11.88 15.79 -10.44
CA THR A 208 -11.86 17.22 -10.72
C THR A 208 -13.12 17.84 -10.11
N ALA A 209 -12.93 18.94 -9.38
CA ALA A 209 -14.02 19.77 -8.86
C ALA A 209 -14.21 21.01 -9.74
#